data_AF-A0A062V7J6-F1
#
_entry.id   AF-A0A062V7J6-F1
#
_cell.length_a   1.000
_cell.length_b   1.000
_cell.length_c   1.000
_cell.angle_alpha   90.00
_cell.angle_beta   90.00
_cell.angle_gamma   90.00
#
_symmetry.space_group_name_H-M   'P 1'
#
loop_
_entity.id
_entity.type
_entity.pdbx_description
1 polymer ?
#
loop_
_entity_poly.entity_id
_entity_poly.type
_entity_poly.pdbx_seq_one_letter_code
_entity_poly.pdbx_strand_id
1 'polypeptide(L)' 'MQMQRITLRLPEQQLKMIDMLVEYGEFPSASEAIRTAIRDLIDQRSEKLVGRIKLFEKAQEQSKNADSFLRLKDEQ' A
#
# COMPACT_ATOMS: atom_id res chain seq x y z
N MET A 1 -5.44 -16.16 11.36
CA MET A 1 -4.72 -16.00 10.08
C MET A 1 -3.61 -17.04 10.02
N GLN A 2 -3.35 -17.63 8.86
CA GLN A 2 -2.21 -18.53 8.70
C GLN A 2 -0.92 -17.72 8.50
N MET A 3 0.15 -18.09 9.19
CA MET A 3 1.48 -17.47 9.04
C MET A 3 2.39 -18.40 8.24
N GLN A 4 3.08 -17.86 7.24
CA GLN A 4 4.06 -18.60 6.45
C GLN A 4 5.48 -18.16 6.82
N ARG A 5 6.38 -19.12 7.01
CA ARG A 5 7.81 -18.86 7.27
C ARG A 5 8.50 -18.47 5.96
N ILE A 6 9.27 -17.38 6.00
CA ILE A 6 10.09 -16.90 4.89
C ILE A 6 11.55 -16.78 5.34
N THR A 7 12.49 -16.94 4.41
CA THR A 7 13.93 -16.71 4.65
C THR A 7 14.38 -15.54 3.78
N LEU A 8 14.95 -14.50 4.39
CA LEU A 8 15.43 -13.29 3.71
C LEU A 8 16.90 -13.06 4.04
N ARG A 9 17.63 -12.42 3.12
CA ARG A 9 18.99 -11.89 3.35
C ARG A 9 18.87 -10.40 3.65
N LEU A 10 19.41 -9.96 4.77
CA LEU A 10 19.45 -8.54 5.17
C LEU A 10 20.91 -8.12 5.41
N PRO A 11 21.27 -6.86 5.13
CA PRO A 11 22.53 -6.29 5.56
C PRO A 11 22.69 -6.41 7.08
N GLU A 12 23.90 -6.73 7.55
CA GLU A 12 24.18 -6.92 8.98
C GLU A 12 23.80 -5.69 9.82
N GLN A 13 24.03 -4.48 9.28
CA GLN A 13 23.65 -3.24 9.94
C GLN A 13 22.14 -3.17 10.23
N GLN A 14 21.29 -3.64 9.30
CA GLN A 14 19.84 -3.63 9.49
C GLN A 14 19.42 -4.65 10.54
N LEU A 15 20.08 -5.82 10.59
CA LEU A 15 19.81 -6.82 11.61
C LEU A 15 20.11 -6.26 13.02
N LYS A 16 21.27 -5.62 13.20
CA LYS A 16 21.64 -4.95 14.46
C LYS A 16 20.64 -3.86 14.86
N MET A 17 20.12 -3.10 13.91
CA MET A 17 19.10 -2.09 14.18
C MET A 17 17.79 -2.72 14.66
N ILE A 18 17.37 -3.82 14.06
CA ILE A 18 16.17 -4.55 14.49
C ILE A 18 16.37 -5.12 15.89
N ASP A 19 17.54 -5.70 16.17
CA ASP A 19 17.86 -6.24 17.50
C ASP A 19 17.81 -5.14 18.57
N MET A 20 18.38 -3.95 18.31
CA MET A 20 18.28 -2.81 19.21
C MET A 20 16.84 -2.42 19.51
N LEU A 21 15.95 -2.40 18.51
CA LEU A 21 14.53 -2.08 18.73
C LEU A 21 13.85 -3.07 19.68
N VAL A 22 14.27 -4.34 19.67
CA VAL A 22 13.77 -5.34 20.61
C VAL A 22 14.41 -5.16 21.99
N GLU A 23 15.72 -4.91 22.06
CA GLU A 23 16.44 -4.69 23.31
C GLU A 23 15.93 -3.47 24.09
N TYR A 24 15.58 -2.38 23.39
CA TYR A 24 14.97 -1.20 24.00
C TYR A 24 13.49 -1.39 24.36
N GLY A 25 12.90 -2.53 24.01
CA GLY A 25 11.51 -2.86 24.34
C GLY A 25 10.46 -2.23 23.44
N GLU A 26 10.85 -1.62 22.32
CA GLU A 26 9.91 -1.06 21.32
C GLU A 26 9.08 -2.16 20.66
N PHE A 27 9.69 -3.33 20.43
CA PHE A 27 9.01 -4.50 19.89
C PHE A 27 9.27 -5.76 20.71
N PRO A 28 8.27 -6.66 20.83
CA PRO A 28 8.42 -7.90 21.58
C PRO A 28 9.34 -8.93 20.88
N SER A 29 9.56 -8.79 19.57
CA SER A 29 10.49 -9.62 18.81
C SER A 29 10.86 -9.00 17.47
N ALA A 30 11.98 -9.43 16.89
CA ALA A 30 12.39 -9.03 15.55
C ALA A 30 11.32 -9.36 14.49
N SER A 31 10.64 -10.51 14.64
CA SER A 31 9.55 -10.90 13.74
C SER A 31 8.37 -9.93 13.80
N GLU A 32 8.07 -9.39 14.98
CA GLU A 32 6.98 -8.42 15.13
C GLU A 32 7.37 -7.05 14.56
N ALA A 33 8.60 -6.58 14.84
CA ALA A 33 9.11 -5.35 14.24
C ALA A 33 9.03 -5.38 12.70
N ILE A 34 9.46 -6.49 12.09
CA ILE A 34 9.42 -6.68 10.64
C ILE A 34 7.97 -6.73 10.14
N ARG A 35 7.06 -7.45 10.83
CA ARG A 35 5.64 -7.51 10.44
C ARG A 35 4.97 -6.15 10.48
N THR A 36 5.23 -5.35 11.52
CA THR A 36 4.71 -3.98 11.64
C THR A 36 5.20 -3.11 10.48
N ALA A 37 6.52 -3.11 10.21
CA ALA A 37 7.08 -2.36 9.08
C ALA A 37 6.46 -2.75 7.72
N ILE A 38 6.21 -4.05 7.50
CA ILE A 38 5.54 -4.53 6.28
C ILE A 38 4.09 -4.04 6.22
N ARG A 39 3.34 -4.09 7.33
CA ARG A 39 1.95 -3.61 7.38
C ARG A 39 1.89 -2.13 7.06
N ASP A 40 2.70 -1.32 7.74
CA ASP A 40 2.75 0.12 7.53
C ASP A 40 3.10 0.46 6.07
N LEU A 41 4.05 -0.26 5.47
CA LEU A 41 4.40 -0.11 4.07
C LEU A 41 3.23 -0.45 3.13
N ILE A 42 2.49 -1.53 3.41
CA ILE A 42 1.33 -1.94 2.62
C ILE A 42 0.22 -0.91 2.76
N ASP A 43 -0.08 -0.46 3.96
CA ASP A 43 -1.14 0.52 4.24
C ASP A 43 -0.82 1.86 3.54
N GLN A 44 0.39 2.36 3.70
CA GLN A 44 0.86 3.60 3.05
C GLN A 44 0.80 3.52 1.51
N ARG A 45 1.01 2.33 0.93
CA ARG A 45 0.94 2.13 -0.53
C ARG A 45 -0.47 1.83 -1.01
N SER A 46 -1.28 1.15 -0.22
CA SER A 46 -2.66 0.79 -0.57
C SER A 46 -3.54 2.03 -0.63
N GLU A 47 -3.39 2.98 0.30
CA GLU A 47 -4.06 4.29 0.22
C GLU A 47 -3.74 5.01 -1.09
N LYS A 48 -2.47 5.00 -1.51
CA LYS A 48 -2.05 5.59 -2.79
C LYS A 48 -2.58 4.82 -3.99
N LEU A 49 -2.75 3.50 -3.88
CA LEU A 49 -3.29 2.67 -4.95
C LEU A 49 -4.81 2.89 -5.10
N VAL A 50 -5.55 2.82 -3.99
CA VAL A 50 -7.00 3.06 -3.93
C VAL A 50 -7.33 4.49 -4.36
N GLY A 51 -6.54 5.47 -3.92
CA GLY A 51 -6.68 6.86 -4.36
C GLY A 51 -6.50 7.01 -5.88
N ARG A 52 -5.51 6.31 -6.46
CA ARG A 52 -5.31 6.30 -7.92
C ARG A 52 -6.46 5.61 -8.65
N ILE A 53 -6.92 4.45 -8.19
CA ILE A 53 -8.03 3.71 -8.80
C ILE A 53 -9.29 4.58 -8.83
N LYS A 54 -9.66 5.21 -7.70
CA LYS A 54 -10.81 6.12 -7.63
C LYS A 54 -10.68 7.33 -8.55
N LEU A 55 -9.47 7.86 -8.72
CA LEU A 55 -9.21 8.97 -9.65
C LEU A 55 -9.39 8.51 -11.11
N PHE A 56 -8.90 7.32 -11.45
CA PHE A 56 -9.09 6.73 -12.78
C PHE A 56 -10.56 6.43 -13.08
N GLU A 57 -11.32 5.90 -12.12
CA GLU A 57 -12.76 5.66 -12.25
C GLU A 57 -13.53 6.96 -12.50
N LYS A 58 -13.28 8.00 -11.70
CA LYS A 58 -13.91 9.32 -11.88
C LYS A 58 -13.57 9.94 -13.24
N ALA A 59 -12.31 9.83 -13.67
CA ALA A 59 -11.89 10.34 -14.98
C ALA A 59 -12.59 9.59 -16.14
N GLN A 60 -12.77 8.26 -16.00
CA GLN A 60 -13.50 7.45 -16.98
C GLN A 60 -14.99 7.81 -17.01
N GLU A 61 -15.63 8.01 -15.86
CA GLU A 61 -17.03 8.43 -15.78
C GLU A 61 -17.25 9.81 -16.43
N GLN A 62 -16.36 10.76 -16.16
CA GLN A 62 -16.44 12.09 -16.78
C GLN A 62 -16.25 12.03 -18.30
N SER A 63 -15.33 11.20 -18.80
CA SER A 63 -15.16 10.98 -20.24
C SER A 63 -16.42 10.39 -20.87
N LYS A 64 -16.98 9.32 -20.27
CA LYS A 64 -18.21 8.67 -20.78
C LYS A 64 -19.42 9.62 -20.74
N ASN A 65 -19.54 10.41 -19.68
CA ASN A 65 -20.61 11.40 -19.54
C ASN A 65 -20.46 12.52 -20.58
N ALA A 66 -19.25 13.04 -20.80
CA ALA A 66 -18.98 14.05 -21.82
C ALA A 66 -19.29 13.54 -23.24
N ASP A 67 -18.87 12.32 -23.57
CA ASP A 67 -19.16 11.68 -24.86
C ASP A 67 -20.67 11.47 -25.07
N SER A 68 -21.40 11.08 -24.01
CA SER A 68 -22.85 10.93 -24.08
C SER A 68 -23.57 12.27 -24.26
N PHE A 69 -23.06 13.34 -23.65
CA PHE A 69 -23.63 14.69 -23.73
C PHE A 69 -23.40 15.33 -25.10
N LEU A 70 -22.24 15.05 -25.73
CA LEU A 70 -21.93 15.49 -27.09
C LEU A 70 -22.87 14.85 -28.12
N ARG A 71 -23.13 13.53 -28.01
CA ARG A 71 -24.06 12.83 -28.92
C ARG A 71 -25.49 13.35 -28.85
N LEU A 72 -25.96 13.74 -27.67
CA LEU A 72 -27.31 14.32 -27.48
C LEU A 72 -27.45 15.73 -28.08
N LYS A 73 -26.33 16.41 -28.35
CA LYS A 73 -26.32 17.78 -28.90
C LYS A 73 -26.25 17.79 -30.42
N ASP A 74 -25.72 16.73 -31.03
CA ASP A 74 -25.68 16.55 -32.49
C ASP A 74 -27.03 16.08 -33.07
N GLU A 75 -27.98 15.66 -32.22
CA GLU A 75 -29.33 15.21 -32.59
C GLU A 75 -30.43 16.30 -32.46
N GLN A 76 -30.07 17.55 -32.14
CA GLN A 76 -31.00 18.69 -32.07
C GLN A 76 -30.72 19.79 -33.09
#